data_AF-A0A354I3K5-F1
#
_entry.id   AF-A0A354I3K5-F1
#
_cell.length_a   1.000
_cell.length_b   1.000
_cell.length_c   1.000
_cell.angle_alpha   90.00
_cell.angle_beta   90.00
_cell.angle_gamma   90.00
#
_symmetry.space_group_name_H-M   'P 1'
#
loop_
_entity.id
_entity.type
_entity.pdbx_description
1 polymer ?
#
loop_
_entity_poly.entity_id
_entity_poly.type
_entity_poly.pdbx_seq_one_letter_code
_entity_poly.pdbx_strand_id
1 'polypeptide(L)'
;MKNKLISGFLVVGCILPITLAGAWKQTDKASAESTYKRVGTVLESELKENKNRIVAEGRDIEVSQREVNIRCELSKYSENAVSQEEAVKELVEEKALYEEAVKHGFQISDAELDKEMEELKEVVKASENSEEIQEMLYAFEDEDAYWEYVRERNLIKGTILAYQQSLQEQYCNKNSVKLETDVQEKEWEEYMDQVVEKAVDKQEVELKIE
;
A
#
# COMPACT_ATOMS: atom_id res chain seq x y z
N MET A 1 13.88 -17.16 25.78
CA MET A 1 12.95 -16.07 25.43
C MET A 1 13.11 -15.83 23.94
N LYS A 2 12.14 -16.26 23.13
CA LYS A 2 12.16 -16.08 21.68
C LYS A 2 11.14 -15.00 21.36
N ASN A 3 11.60 -13.86 20.86
CA ASN A 3 10.76 -12.79 20.35
C ASN A 3 9.95 -13.38 19.20
N LYS A 4 8.66 -13.62 19.42
CA LYS A 4 7.72 -13.83 18.34
C LYS A 4 7.40 -12.46 17.78
N LEU A 5 7.87 -12.19 16.56
CA LEU A 5 7.28 -11.13 15.75
C LEU A 5 5.78 -11.39 15.72
N ILE A 6 5.02 -10.46 16.27
CA ILE A 6 3.60 -10.35 16.05
C ILE A 6 3.50 -9.82 14.61
N SER A 7 3.30 -10.73 13.66
CA SER A 7 2.86 -10.36 12.31
C SER A 7 1.34 -10.12 12.40
N GLY A 8 0.96 -9.00 13.00
CA GLY A 8 -0.38 -8.44 12.88
C GLY A 8 -0.39 -7.60 11.62
N PHE A 9 -1.08 -8.08 10.60
CA PHE A 9 -1.16 -7.45 9.28
C PHE A 9 -2.17 -6.28 9.34
N LEU A 10 -1.98 -5.29 8.44
CA LEU A 10 -3.03 -4.39 7.93
C LEU A 10 -3.46 -3.15 8.75
N VAL A 11 -2.50 -2.37 9.25
CA VAL A 11 -2.63 -0.90 9.22
C VAL A 11 -1.33 -0.32 8.66
N VAL A 12 -1.43 0.56 7.67
CA VAL A 12 -0.32 1.30 7.01
C VAL A 12 0.47 0.55 5.92
N GLY A 13 -0.21 -0.20 5.05
CA GLY A 13 0.39 -0.58 3.76
C GLY A 13 0.51 0.62 2.82
N CYS A 14 1.62 1.37 2.84
CA CYS A 14 2.21 2.12 1.70
C CYS A 14 1.68 3.52 1.28
N ILE A 15 1.67 4.56 2.12
CA ILE A 15 1.66 5.95 1.57
C ILE A 15 3.10 6.20 1.07
N LEU A 16 3.38 5.74 -0.16
CA LEU A 16 4.74 5.51 -0.65
C LEU A 16 5.49 6.75 -1.18
N PRO A 17 4.99 7.97 -0.97
CA PRO A 17 5.96 9.06 -0.82
C PRO A 17 5.72 10.00 0.38
N ILE A 18 4.48 10.16 0.86
CA ILE A 18 4.17 11.26 1.79
C ILE A 18 4.20 10.85 3.26
N THR A 19 3.90 9.60 3.65
CA THR A 19 4.21 9.14 5.02
C THR A 19 5.64 8.71 5.19
N LEU A 20 6.34 8.39 4.09
CA LEU A 20 7.79 8.24 4.12
C LEU A 20 8.39 9.55 4.70
N ALA A 21 7.93 10.73 4.31
CA ALA A 21 8.37 11.99 4.93
C ALA A 21 8.29 12.06 6.47
N GLY A 22 7.25 11.48 7.08
CA GLY A 22 7.03 11.52 8.53
C GLY A 22 7.73 10.41 9.32
N ALA A 23 7.97 9.24 8.70
CA ALA A 23 8.59 8.08 9.34
C ALA A 23 10.13 8.05 9.20
N TRP A 24 10.71 8.94 8.41
CA TRP A 24 12.15 8.97 8.18
C TRP A 24 12.81 9.71 9.33
N LYS A 25 12.98 8.95 10.40
CA LYS A 25 13.74 9.32 11.59
C LYS A 25 15.09 9.87 11.13
N GLN A 26 15.26 11.19 11.27
CA GLN A 26 16.53 11.93 11.26
C GLN A 26 17.71 11.12 10.73
N THR A 27 17.75 10.95 9.41
CA THR A 27 18.98 10.57 8.71
C THR A 27 19.39 11.85 7.99
N ASP A 28 20.66 12.26 8.13
CA ASP A 28 21.19 13.55 7.65
C ASP A 28 20.56 13.95 6.30
N LYS A 29 20.23 15.25 6.10
CA LYS A 29 19.57 15.76 4.87
C LYS A 29 20.14 15.18 3.57
N ALA A 30 21.46 14.99 3.49
CA ALA A 30 22.14 14.38 2.35
C ALA A 30 21.71 12.92 2.04
N SER A 31 21.37 12.13 3.07
CA SER A 31 20.83 10.78 2.90
C SER A 31 19.36 10.79 2.47
N ALA A 32 18.55 11.74 2.95
CA ALA A 32 17.15 11.90 2.55
C ALA A 32 17.04 12.31 1.08
N GLU A 33 17.73 13.39 0.67
CA GLU A 33 17.87 13.87 -0.72
C GLU A 33 18.23 12.70 -1.67
N SER A 34 19.25 11.92 -1.29
CA SER A 34 19.70 10.78 -2.07
C SER A 34 18.68 9.64 -2.21
N THR A 35 17.69 9.56 -1.31
CA THR A 35 16.74 8.46 -1.31
C THR A 35 15.44 8.81 -2.02
N TYR A 36 14.92 10.04 -1.89
CA TYR A 36 13.77 10.50 -2.68
C TYR A 36 14.06 10.40 -4.18
N LYS A 37 15.26 10.84 -4.60
CA LYS A 37 15.73 10.66 -5.97
C LYS A 37 15.79 9.19 -6.41
N ARG A 38 16.21 8.27 -5.53
CA ARG A 38 16.24 6.83 -5.83
C ARG A 38 14.83 6.25 -5.94
N VAL A 39 13.92 6.63 -5.05
CA VAL A 39 12.50 6.24 -5.13
C VAL A 39 11.91 6.67 -6.47
N GLY A 40 12.12 7.93 -6.86
CA GLY A 40 11.66 8.45 -8.15
C GLY A 40 12.27 7.68 -9.32
N THR A 41 13.57 7.37 -9.28
CA THR A 41 14.25 6.59 -10.32
C THR A 41 13.69 5.17 -10.45
N VAL A 42 13.41 4.50 -9.32
CA VAL A 42 12.81 3.16 -9.31
C VAL A 42 11.41 3.20 -9.93
N LEU A 43 10.56 4.11 -9.46
CA LEU A 43 9.19 4.23 -9.95
C LEU A 43 9.16 4.56 -11.45
N GLU A 44 9.96 5.54 -11.88
CA GLU A 44 10.06 5.90 -13.29
C GLU A 44 10.48 4.70 -14.16
N SER A 45 11.54 3.99 -13.74
CA SER A 45 12.05 2.83 -14.48
C SER A 45 11.00 1.73 -14.61
N GLU A 46 10.29 1.40 -13.52
CA GLU A 46 9.31 0.33 -13.50
C GLU A 46 8.02 0.72 -14.24
N LEU A 47 7.55 1.96 -14.11
CA LEU A 47 6.32 2.44 -14.75
C LEU A 47 6.47 2.57 -16.28
N LYS A 48 7.67 2.92 -16.77
CA LYS A 48 7.98 2.98 -18.21
C LYS A 48 8.20 1.63 -18.89
N GLU A 49 8.50 0.58 -18.13
CA GLU A 49 8.78 -0.73 -18.70
C GLU A 49 7.52 -1.26 -19.41
N ASN A 50 7.55 -1.30 -20.75
CA ASN A 50 6.41 -1.71 -21.57
C ASN A 50 6.12 -3.22 -21.48
N LYS A 51 7.09 -4.03 -21.04
CA LYS A 51 6.91 -5.47 -20.86
C LYS A 51 6.68 -5.79 -19.38
N ASN A 52 5.44 -6.03 -19.03
CA ASN A 52 5.07 -6.44 -17.69
C ASN A 52 4.43 -7.84 -17.74
N ARG A 53 5.06 -8.83 -17.11
CA ARG A 53 4.52 -10.18 -17.01
C ARG A 53 3.61 -10.30 -15.79
N ILE A 54 2.56 -11.10 -15.90
CA ILE A 54 1.73 -11.49 -14.76
C ILE A 54 2.45 -12.61 -13.99
N VAL A 55 2.60 -12.45 -12.68
CA VAL A 55 3.27 -13.40 -11.79
C VAL A 55 2.31 -14.13 -10.85
N ALA A 56 1.12 -13.57 -10.62
CA ALA A 56 0.00 -14.25 -10.00
C ALA A 56 -1.31 -13.80 -10.64
N GLU A 57 -2.23 -14.72 -10.86
CA GLU A 57 -3.54 -14.47 -11.44
C GLU A 57 -4.60 -15.16 -10.59
N GLY A 58 -5.65 -14.43 -10.23
CA GLY A 58 -6.85 -14.96 -9.60
C GLY A 58 -8.08 -14.67 -10.44
N ARG A 59 -9.26 -14.98 -9.92
CA ARG A 59 -10.53 -14.77 -10.62
C ARG A 59 -10.79 -13.32 -11.00
N ASP A 60 -10.51 -12.40 -10.10
CA ASP A 60 -10.77 -10.96 -10.26
C ASP A 60 -9.50 -10.11 -10.05
N ILE A 61 -8.33 -10.74 -9.83
CA ILE A 61 -7.08 -10.04 -9.53
C ILE A 61 -5.93 -10.51 -10.42
N GLU A 62 -5.03 -9.60 -10.74
CA GLU A 62 -3.74 -9.89 -11.35
C GLU A 62 -2.64 -9.16 -10.58
N VAL A 63 -1.52 -9.85 -10.34
CA VAL A 63 -0.29 -9.27 -9.81
C VAL A 63 0.78 -9.36 -10.88
N SER A 64 1.38 -8.22 -11.17
CA SER A 64 2.39 -8.09 -12.20
C SER A 64 3.81 -8.00 -11.63
N GLN A 65 4.81 -8.35 -12.44
CA GLN A 65 6.21 -8.30 -12.03
C GLN A 65 6.64 -6.86 -11.68
N ARG A 66 6.10 -5.86 -12.40
CA ARG A 66 6.31 -4.45 -12.09
C ARG A 66 5.90 -4.11 -10.65
N GLU A 67 4.72 -4.53 -10.23
CA GLU A 67 4.24 -4.25 -8.87
C GLU A 67 5.12 -4.92 -7.81
N VAL A 68 5.56 -6.16 -8.08
CA VAL A 68 6.51 -6.88 -7.22
C VAL A 68 7.85 -6.13 -7.13
N ASN A 69 8.40 -5.68 -8.26
CA ASN A 69 9.65 -4.95 -8.29
C ASN A 69 9.56 -3.64 -7.52
N ILE A 70 8.50 -2.85 -7.78
CA ILE A 70 8.25 -1.59 -7.05
C ILE A 70 8.18 -1.88 -5.54
N ARG A 71 7.42 -2.90 -5.11
CA ARG A 71 7.31 -3.27 -3.69
C ARG A 71 8.66 -3.65 -3.09
N CYS A 72 9.41 -4.53 -3.75
CA CYS A 72 10.73 -4.96 -3.30
C CYS A 72 11.73 -3.81 -3.24
N GLU A 73 11.87 -3.01 -4.30
CA GLU A 73 12.84 -1.92 -4.37
C GLU A 73 12.54 -0.81 -3.37
N LEU A 74 11.27 -0.44 -3.20
CA LEU A 74 10.88 0.57 -2.22
C LEU A 74 11.02 0.07 -0.77
N SER A 75 10.81 -1.22 -0.51
CA SER A 75 10.99 -1.79 0.83
C SER A 75 12.42 -1.68 1.36
N LYS A 76 13.43 -1.58 0.49
CA LYS A 76 14.86 -1.42 0.86
C LYS A 76 15.14 -0.11 1.60
N TYR A 77 14.22 0.86 1.51
CA TYR A 77 14.28 2.12 2.24
C TYR A 77 13.53 2.07 3.58
N SER A 78 13.03 0.90 3.96
CA SER A 78 12.44 0.62 5.28
C SER A 78 13.34 -0.33 6.07
N GLU A 79 13.04 -0.52 7.36
CA GLU A 79 13.78 -1.46 8.21
C GLU A 79 13.61 -2.93 7.77
N ASN A 80 12.56 -3.24 7.00
CA ASN A 80 12.19 -4.60 6.60
C ASN A 80 12.09 -4.69 5.07
N ALA A 81 13.22 -4.94 4.41
CA ALA A 81 13.22 -5.25 2.99
C ALA A 81 12.45 -6.56 2.74
N VAL A 82 11.56 -6.57 1.75
CA VAL A 82 10.72 -7.73 1.42
C VAL A 82 11.30 -8.50 0.24
N SER A 83 11.23 -9.83 0.32
CA SER A 83 11.54 -10.71 -0.79
C SER A 83 10.48 -10.66 -1.89
N GLN A 84 10.77 -11.22 -3.07
CA GLN A 84 9.77 -11.30 -4.15
C GLN A 84 8.57 -12.17 -3.77
N GLU A 85 8.78 -13.27 -3.05
CA GLU A 85 7.70 -14.15 -2.58
C GLU A 85 6.78 -13.41 -1.60
N GLU A 86 7.37 -12.67 -0.65
CA GLU A 86 6.61 -11.83 0.29
C GLU A 86 5.87 -10.71 -0.44
N ALA A 87 6.51 -10.03 -1.40
CA ALA A 87 5.86 -8.99 -2.19
C ALA A 87 4.68 -9.52 -3.01
N VAL A 88 4.82 -10.69 -3.64
CA VAL A 88 3.70 -11.35 -4.35
C VAL A 88 2.56 -11.64 -3.38
N LYS A 89 2.87 -12.22 -2.21
CA LYS A 89 1.87 -12.52 -1.19
C LYS A 89 1.13 -11.26 -0.73
N GLU A 90 1.86 -10.20 -0.36
CA GLU A 90 1.27 -8.94 0.09
C GLU A 90 0.40 -8.29 -1.00
N LEU A 91 0.80 -8.35 -2.26
CA LEU A 91 0.03 -7.79 -3.38
C LEU A 91 -1.24 -8.61 -3.65
N VAL A 92 -1.17 -9.94 -3.53
CA VAL A 92 -2.35 -10.82 -3.61
C VAL A 92 -3.33 -10.51 -2.48
N GLU A 93 -2.87 -10.40 -1.24
CA GLU A 93 -3.71 -10.07 -0.08
C GLU A 93 -4.35 -8.69 -0.23
N GLU A 94 -3.58 -7.67 -0.65
CA GLU A 94 -4.09 -6.31 -0.89
C GLU A 94 -5.16 -6.29 -1.99
N LYS A 95 -4.89 -6.89 -3.15
CA LYS A 95 -5.84 -6.89 -4.27
C LYS A 95 -7.08 -7.72 -3.97
N ALA A 96 -6.93 -8.87 -3.31
CA ALA A 96 -8.06 -9.69 -2.91
C ALA A 96 -8.98 -8.94 -1.93
N LEU A 97 -8.39 -8.22 -0.97
CA LEU A 97 -9.15 -7.39 -0.02
C LEU A 97 -9.80 -6.19 -0.71
N TYR A 98 -9.13 -5.56 -1.67
CA TYR A 98 -9.72 -4.51 -2.51
C TYR A 98 -10.95 -5.01 -3.27
N GLU A 99 -10.83 -6.14 -3.98
CA GLU A 99 -11.96 -6.72 -4.72
C GLU A 99 -13.11 -7.13 -3.78
N GLU A 100 -12.79 -7.64 -2.59
CA GLU A 100 -13.80 -7.93 -1.58
C GLU A 100 -14.51 -6.66 -1.09
N ALA A 101 -13.78 -5.55 -0.89
CA ALA A 101 -14.34 -4.25 -0.52
C ALA A 101 -15.29 -3.73 -1.61
N VAL A 102 -14.87 -3.77 -2.88
CA VAL A 102 -15.70 -3.36 -4.03
C VAL A 102 -16.99 -4.17 -4.10
N LYS A 103 -16.91 -5.50 -3.91
CA LYS A 103 -18.09 -6.39 -3.89
C LYS A 103 -19.05 -6.08 -2.73
N HIS A 104 -18.56 -5.50 -1.65
CA HIS A 104 -19.39 -5.03 -0.52
C HIS A 104 -19.89 -3.59 -0.69
N GLY A 105 -19.64 -2.97 -1.85
CA GLY A 105 -20.11 -1.62 -2.17
C GLY A 105 -19.21 -0.51 -1.62
N PHE A 106 -18.00 -0.84 -1.16
CA PHE A 106 -17.00 0.16 -0.81
C PHE A 106 -16.21 0.50 -2.08
N GLN A 107 -16.33 1.72 -2.54
CA GLN A 107 -15.49 2.29 -3.59
C GLN A 107 -15.56 3.80 -3.46
N ILE A 108 -14.40 4.44 -3.36
CA ILE A 108 -14.33 5.92 -3.41
C ILE A 108 -14.79 6.38 -4.80
N SER A 109 -15.65 7.39 -4.85
CA SER A 109 -16.09 7.95 -6.14
C SER A 109 -14.96 8.72 -6.81
N ASP A 110 -14.99 8.84 -8.15
CA ASP A 110 -13.99 9.63 -8.87
C ASP A 110 -13.91 11.08 -8.38
N ALA A 111 -15.05 11.69 -8.02
CA ALA A 111 -15.08 13.05 -7.51
C ALA A 111 -14.44 13.19 -6.12
N GLU A 112 -14.62 12.20 -5.24
CA GLU A 112 -13.96 12.18 -3.92
C GLU A 112 -12.45 11.95 -4.08
N LEU A 113 -12.06 11.03 -4.96
CA LEU A 113 -10.65 10.75 -5.23
C LEU A 113 -9.95 11.94 -5.88
N ASP A 114 -10.57 12.62 -6.83
CA ASP A 114 -10.00 13.82 -7.45
C ASP A 114 -9.79 14.93 -6.41
N LYS A 115 -10.75 15.12 -5.50
CA LYS A 115 -10.62 16.06 -4.37
C LYS A 115 -9.47 15.68 -3.43
N GLU A 116 -9.35 14.40 -3.07
CA GLU A 116 -8.23 13.91 -2.26
C GLU A 116 -6.89 14.14 -2.95
N MET A 117 -6.81 13.94 -4.27
CA MET A 117 -5.59 14.16 -5.04
C MET A 117 -5.21 15.64 -5.13
N GLU A 118 -6.17 16.56 -5.25
CA GLU A 118 -5.92 18.00 -5.17
C GLU A 118 -5.38 18.40 -3.80
N GLU A 119 -6.04 17.95 -2.72
CA GLU A 119 -5.60 18.20 -1.35
C GLU A 119 -4.21 17.64 -1.09
N LEU A 120 -3.93 16.42 -1.57
CA LEU A 120 -2.62 15.78 -1.45
C LEU A 120 -1.52 16.58 -2.15
N LYS A 121 -1.79 17.08 -3.36
CA LYS A 121 -0.85 17.94 -4.11
C LYS A 121 -0.55 19.23 -3.35
N GLU A 122 -1.55 19.85 -2.73
CA GLU A 122 -1.34 21.07 -1.92
C GLU A 122 -0.57 20.77 -0.62
N VAL A 123 -0.86 19.66 0.06
CA VAL A 123 -0.09 19.21 1.24
C VAL A 123 1.38 18.98 0.88
N VAL A 124 1.65 18.34 -0.26
CA VAL A 124 3.01 18.13 -0.76
C VAL A 124 3.75 19.44 -1.01
N LYS A 125 3.08 20.45 -1.58
CA LYS A 125 3.70 21.76 -1.82
C LYS A 125 3.98 22.51 -0.53
N ALA A 126 3.12 22.34 0.48
CA ALA A 126 3.23 23.04 1.76
C ALA A 126 4.12 22.32 2.78
N SER A 127 4.58 21.10 2.49
CA SER A 127 5.35 20.30 3.44
C SER A 127 6.79 20.80 3.59
N GLU A 128 7.37 20.57 4.77
CA GLU A 128 8.79 20.90 5.05
C GLU A 128 9.77 20.14 4.16
N ASN A 129 9.33 18.99 3.62
CA ASN A 129 10.09 18.15 2.71
C ASN A 129 9.72 18.34 1.23
N SER A 130 9.11 19.48 0.88
CA SER A 130 8.66 19.77 -0.48
C SER A 130 9.82 19.78 -1.48
N GLU A 131 11.02 20.24 -1.10
CA GLU A 131 12.23 20.18 -1.93
C GLU A 131 12.62 18.73 -2.25
N GLU A 132 12.63 17.85 -1.26
CA GLU A 132 12.97 16.44 -1.44
C GLU A 132 11.89 15.69 -2.26
N ILE A 133 10.61 16.03 -2.09
CA ILE A 133 9.55 15.49 -2.95
C ILE A 133 9.73 15.98 -4.39
N GLN A 134 10.08 17.25 -4.61
CA GLN A 134 10.35 17.78 -5.94
C GLN A 134 11.52 17.04 -6.62
N GLU A 135 12.56 16.66 -5.88
CA GLU A 135 13.65 15.85 -6.44
C GLU A 135 13.22 14.44 -6.86
N MET A 136 12.31 13.82 -6.12
CA MET A 136 11.70 12.56 -6.54
C MET A 136 10.90 12.77 -7.84
N LEU A 137 10.11 13.84 -7.93
CA LEU A 137 9.33 14.17 -9.13
C LEU A 137 10.24 14.44 -10.34
N TYR A 138 11.37 15.12 -10.15
CA TYR A 138 12.36 15.35 -11.21
C TYR A 138 13.04 14.09 -11.74
N ALA A 139 12.90 12.94 -11.05
CA ALA A 139 13.37 11.67 -11.58
C ALA A 139 12.43 11.11 -12.67
N PHE A 140 11.20 11.62 -12.78
CA PHE A 140 10.25 11.27 -13.82
C PHE A 140 10.40 12.18 -15.04
N GLU A 141 10.37 11.61 -16.25
CA GLU A 141 10.26 12.42 -17.48
C GLU A 141 8.83 12.95 -17.67
N ASP A 142 7.84 12.26 -17.09
CA ASP A 142 6.43 12.62 -17.12
C ASP A 142 5.86 12.61 -15.68
N GLU A 143 5.63 13.80 -15.12
CA GLU A 143 5.07 13.95 -13.77
C GLU A 143 3.63 13.41 -13.70
N ASP A 144 2.88 13.43 -14.81
CA ASP A 144 1.50 12.93 -14.83
C ASP A 144 1.48 11.41 -14.58
N ALA A 145 2.45 10.66 -15.10
CA ALA A 145 2.58 9.22 -14.85
C ALA A 145 2.80 8.91 -13.36
N TYR A 146 3.54 9.75 -12.64
CA TYR A 146 3.66 9.63 -11.18
C TYR A 146 2.31 9.89 -10.49
N TRP A 147 1.60 10.94 -10.87
CA TRP A 147 0.32 11.28 -10.23
C TRP A 147 -0.78 10.26 -10.54
N GLU A 148 -0.76 9.64 -11.72
CA GLU A 148 -1.62 8.50 -12.06
C GLU A 148 -1.34 7.30 -11.14
N TYR A 149 -0.06 6.94 -10.96
CA TYR A 149 0.32 5.90 -10.01
C TYR A 149 -0.15 6.23 -8.57
N VAL A 150 0.05 7.47 -8.11
CA VAL A 150 -0.43 7.90 -6.78
C VAL A 150 -1.96 7.85 -6.70
N ARG A 151 -2.68 8.22 -7.76
CA ARG A 151 -4.15 8.14 -7.81
C ARG A 151 -4.63 6.71 -7.68
N GLU A 152 -4.06 5.77 -8.43
CA GLU A 152 -4.40 4.34 -8.35
C GLU A 152 -4.15 3.78 -6.94
N ARG A 153 -3.01 4.12 -6.34
CA ARG A 153 -2.71 3.69 -4.96
C ARG A 153 -3.72 4.24 -3.96
N ASN A 154 -4.08 5.52 -4.05
CA ASN A 154 -5.09 6.12 -3.16
C ASN A 154 -6.48 5.50 -3.33
N LEU A 155 -6.90 5.19 -4.58
CA LEU A 155 -8.15 4.47 -4.85
C LEU A 155 -8.21 3.13 -4.09
N ILE A 156 -7.18 2.29 -4.27
CA ILE A 156 -7.12 0.97 -3.64
C ILE A 156 -7.18 1.10 -2.11
N LYS A 157 -6.37 2.01 -1.57
CA LYS A 157 -6.23 2.22 -0.12
C LYS A 157 -7.48 2.80 0.53
N GLY A 158 -8.04 3.86 -0.04
CA GLY A 158 -9.24 4.51 0.48
C GLY A 158 -10.40 3.50 0.52
N THR A 159 -10.50 2.68 -0.53
CA THR A 159 -11.51 1.61 -0.63
C THR A 159 -11.32 0.54 0.46
N ILE A 160 -10.10 0.01 0.62
CA ILE A 160 -9.79 -0.97 1.67
C ILE A 160 -10.04 -0.38 3.06
N LEU A 161 -9.58 0.86 3.32
CA LEU A 161 -9.71 1.50 4.63
C LEU A 161 -11.18 1.71 5.01
N ALA A 162 -12.02 2.16 4.08
CA ALA A 162 -13.45 2.30 4.32
C ALA A 162 -14.10 0.95 4.67
N TYR A 163 -13.70 -0.13 3.99
CA TYR A 163 -14.18 -1.46 4.29
C TYR A 163 -13.73 -1.95 5.68
N GLN A 164 -12.45 -1.79 6.01
CA GLN A 164 -11.90 -2.17 7.32
C GLN A 164 -12.57 -1.41 8.46
N GLN A 165 -12.82 -0.10 8.32
CA GLN A 165 -13.54 0.70 9.31
C GLN A 165 -14.96 0.16 9.54
N SER A 166 -15.68 -0.16 8.45
CA SER A 166 -17.01 -0.78 8.56
C SER A 166 -16.96 -2.15 9.25
N LEU A 167 -15.97 -2.99 8.92
CA LEU A 167 -15.77 -4.27 9.57
C LEU A 167 -15.45 -4.11 11.06
N GLN A 168 -14.66 -3.10 11.43
CA GLN A 168 -14.31 -2.80 12.82
C GLN A 168 -15.54 -2.40 13.61
N GLU A 169 -16.39 -1.52 13.05
CA GLU A 169 -17.65 -1.13 13.67
C GLU A 169 -18.57 -2.35 13.85
N GLN A 170 -18.71 -3.19 12.82
CA GLN A 170 -19.52 -4.41 12.87
C GLN A 170 -18.98 -5.39 13.94
N TYR A 171 -17.67 -5.58 14.01
CA TYR A 171 -17.01 -6.42 15.00
C TYR A 171 -17.23 -5.90 16.42
N CYS A 172 -16.99 -4.61 16.65
CA CYS A 172 -17.16 -3.98 17.95
C CYS A 172 -18.62 -4.05 18.42
N ASN A 173 -19.57 -3.74 17.53
CA ASN A 173 -21.00 -3.80 17.82
C ASN A 173 -21.46 -5.23 18.15
N LYS A 174 -21.03 -6.21 17.36
CA LYS A 174 -21.41 -7.62 17.54
C LYS A 174 -20.86 -8.20 18.84
N ASN A 175 -19.61 -7.88 19.19
CA ASN A 175 -18.94 -8.42 20.37
C ASN A 175 -19.13 -7.53 21.61
N SER A 176 -19.78 -6.37 21.48
CA SER A 176 -19.92 -5.36 22.53
C SER A 176 -18.56 -4.96 23.16
N VAL A 177 -17.53 -4.85 22.31
CA VAL A 177 -16.17 -4.46 22.71
C VAL A 177 -15.86 -3.05 22.23
N LYS A 178 -14.89 -2.41 22.89
CA LYS A 178 -14.15 -1.27 22.37
C LYS A 178 -12.70 -1.69 22.29
N LEU A 179 -12.01 -1.39 21.19
CA LEU A 179 -10.59 -1.71 21.04
C LEU A 179 -9.75 -0.73 21.88
N GLU A 180 -9.68 -0.98 23.18
CA GLU A 180 -8.98 -0.13 24.15
C GLU A 180 -7.86 -0.88 24.90
N THR A 181 -7.70 -2.17 24.61
CA THR A 181 -6.68 -3.04 25.23
C THR A 181 -5.96 -3.87 24.18
N ASP A 182 -4.69 -4.18 24.43
CA ASP A 182 -3.85 -5.02 23.56
C ASP A 182 -4.50 -6.38 23.23
N VAL A 183 -5.28 -6.94 24.17
CA VAL A 183 -5.98 -8.21 23.95
C VAL A 183 -7.07 -8.04 22.89
N GLN A 184 -7.87 -6.98 22.98
CA GLN A 184 -8.95 -6.71 22.03
C GLN A 184 -8.40 -6.32 20.65
N GLU A 185 -7.30 -5.56 20.61
CA GLU A 185 -6.60 -5.25 19.37
C GLU A 185 -6.11 -6.51 18.68
N LYS A 186 -5.49 -7.43 19.43
CA LYS A 186 -5.03 -8.72 18.89
C LYS A 186 -6.18 -9.61 18.40
N GLU A 187 -7.31 -9.63 19.10
CA GLU A 187 -8.50 -10.38 18.63
C GLU A 187 -9.12 -9.77 17.36
N TRP A 188 -9.02 -8.46 17.20
CA TRP A 188 -9.39 -7.76 15.97
C TRP A 188 -8.44 -8.07 14.81
N GLU A 189 -7.13 -8.08 15.06
CA GLU A 189 -6.12 -8.49 14.09
C GLU A 189 -6.36 -9.93 13.61
N GLU A 190 -6.58 -10.87 14.53
CA GLU A 190 -6.89 -12.26 14.20
C GLU A 190 -8.20 -12.41 13.39
N TYR A 191 -9.17 -11.52 13.61
CA TYR A 191 -10.38 -11.46 12.79
C TYR A 191 -10.08 -10.94 11.38
N MET A 192 -9.26 -9.89 11.25
CA MET A 192 -8.87 -9.34 9.95
C MET A 192 -8.03 -10.32 9.13
N ASP A 193 -7.12 -11.05 9.75
CA ASP A 193 -6.35 -12.12 9.08
C ASP A 193 -7.30 -13.15 8.43
N GLN A 194 -8.36 -13.55 9.13
CA GLN A 194 -9.36 -14.47 8.59
C GLN A 194 -10.20 -13.85 7.46
N VAL A 195 -10.44 -12.54 7.49
CA VAL A 195 -11.13 -11.84 6.40
C VAL A 195 -10.26 -11.83 5.14
N VAL A 196 -8.98 -11.55 5.29
CA VAL A 196 -8.01 -11.54 4.18
C VAL A 196 -7.83 -12.94 3.62
N GLU A 197 -7.63 -13.96 4.46
CA GLU A 197 -7.49 -15.36 4.03
C GLU A 197 -8.70 -15.78 3.18
N LYS A 198 -9.92 -15.47 3.63
CA LYS A 198 -11.15 -15.76 2.86
C LYS A 198 -11.22 -14.97 1.55
N ALA A 199 -10.76 -13.73 1.54
CA ALA A 199 -10.72 -12.92 0.32
C ALA A 199 -9.75 -13.53 -0.69
N VAL A 200 -8.56 -13.97 -0.25
CA VAL A 200 -7.56 -14.65 -1.09
C VAL A 200 -8.08 -16.01 -1.58
N ASP A 201 -8.69 -16.81 -0.72
CA ASP A 201 -9.26 -18.12 -1.09
C ASP A 201 -10.29 -17.99 -2.21
N LYS A 202 -11.12 -16.94 -2.20
CA LYS A 202 -12.12 -16.67 -3.26
C LYS A 202 -11.48 -16.39 -4.62
N GLN A 203 -10.23 -15.93 -4.64
CA GLN A 203 -9.52 -15.58 -5.87
C GLN A 203 -8.91 -16.81 -6.55
N GLU A 204 -8.78 -17.96 -5.87
CA GLU A 204 -8.19 -19.18 -6.44
C GLU A 204 -6.86 -18.91 -7.17
N VAL A 205 -5.95 -18.20 -6.48
CA VAL A 205 -4.75 -17.63 -7.11
C VAL A 205 -3.81 -18.71 -7.64
N GLU A 206 -3.42 -18.57 -8.90
CA GLU A 206 -2.38 -19.35 -9.55
C GLU A 206 -1.10 -18.51 -9.71
N LEU A 207 0.03 -19.05 -9.23
CA LEU A 207 1.34 -18.43 -9.41
C LEU A 207 1.90 -18.78 -10.80
N LYS A 208 2.32 -17.76 -11.55
CA LYS A 208 2.88 -17.87 -12.90
C LYS A 208 4.42 -17.76 -12.90
N ILE A 209 5.06 -18.32 -11.88
CA ILE A 209 6.52 -18.21 -11.71
C ILE A 209 7.22 -19.16 -12.70
N GLU A 210 7.98 -18.60 -13.64
CA GLU A 210 8.93 -19.30 -14.52
C GLU A 210 10.33 -19.41 -13.91
#